data_AF-A0A0S0ZKR6-F1
#
_entry.id   AF-A0A0S0ZKR6-F1
#
_cell.length_a   1.000
_cell.length_b   1.000
_cell.length_c   1.000
_cell.angle_alpha   90.00
_cell.angle_beta   90.00
_cell.angle_gamma   90.00
#
_symmetry.space_group_name_H-M   'P 1'
#
loop_
_entity.id
_entity.type
_entity.pdbx_description
1 polymer ?
#
loop_
_entity_poly.entity_id
_entity_poly.type
_entity_poly.pdbx_seq_one_letter_code
_entity_poly.pdbx_strand_id
1 'polypeptide(L)' 'MVREKVTVSTRTLQWRCVESRADSKRLYYGRFILSPLMKGQADTIGIAMRRALLGEIEGTCITRAKKIPHE' A
#
# COMPACT_ATOMS: atom_id res chain seq x y z
N MET A 1 -8.87 -28.50 -24.59
CA MET A 1 -8.24 -27.34 -23.92
C MET A 1 -8.98 -26.08 -24.34
N VAL A 2 -9.84 -25.54 -23.48
CA VAL A 2 -10.53 -24.28 -23.76
C VAL A 2 -9.51 -23.15 -23.62
N ARG A 3 -9.17 -22.48 -24.72
CA ARG A 3 -8.39 -21.24 -24.68
C ARG A 3 -9.28 -20.15 -24.09
N GLU A 4 -9.11 -19.81 -22.82
CA GLU A 4 -9.67 -18.59 -22.24
C GLU A 4 -9.16 -17.41 -23.10
N LYS A 5 -10.06 -16.79 -23.86
CA LYS A 5 -9.77 -15.62 -24.69
C LYS A 5 -9.50 -14.46 -23.73
N VAL A 6 -8.23 -14.18 -23.44
CA VAL A 6 -7.83 -13.07 -22.57
C VAL A 6 -8.28 -11.77 -23.22
N THR A 7 -9.39 -11.21 -22.74
CA THR A 7 -9.82 -9.85 -23.06
C THR A 7 -8.82 -8.90 -22.42
N VAL A 8 -7.79 -8.51 -23.18
CA VAL A 8 -6.85 -7.48 -22.74
C VAL A 8 -7.62 -6.18 -22.63
N SER A 9 -7.75 -5.66 -21.41
CA SER A 9 -8.35 -4.35 -21.17
C SER A 9 -7.44 -3.28 -21.74
N THR A 10 -7.81 -2.68 -22.88
CA THR A 10 -7.12 -1.53 -23.50
C THR A 10 -7.36 -0.22 -22.75
N ARG A 11 -8.13 -0.24 -21.66
CA ARG A 11 -8.42 0.93 -20.83
C ARG A 11 -7.20 1.30 -19.99
N THR A 12 -6.91 2.59 -19.93
CA THR A 12 -5.86 3.16 -19.08
C THR A 12 -6.07 2.78 -17.61
N LEU A 13 -5.01 2.36 -16.94
CA LEU A 13 -5.00 2.10 -15.51
C LEU A 13 -5.32 3.40 -14.75
N GLN A 14 -6.30 3.36 -13.86
CA GLN A 14 -6.70 4.47 -13.01
C GLN A 14 -6.59 4.09 -11.55
N TRP A 15 -6.17 5.04 -10.73
CA TRP A 15 -6.17 4.92 -9.28
C TRP A 15 -6.94 6.08 -8.66
N ARG A 16 -7.54 5.83 -7.50
CA ARG A 16 -8.30 6.83 -6.75
C ARG A 16 -8.19 6.60 -5.24
N CYS A 17 -8.05 7.68 -4.48
CA CYS A 17 -8.27 7.68 -3.04
C CYS A 17 -9.77 7.69 -2.75
N VAL A 18 -10.27 6.67 -2.07
CA VAL A 18 -11.69 6.53 -1.71
C VAL A 18 -11.97 7.10 -0.33
N GLU A 19 -11.02 6.94 0.58
CA GLU A 19 -11.13 7.40 1.95
C GLU A 19 -9.75 7.78 2.44
N SER A 20 -9.66 8.92 3.11
CA SER A 20 -8.48 9.35 3.85
C SER A 20 -8.98 10.02 5.11
N ARG A 21 -8.57 9.49 6.26
CA ARG A 21 -8.99 9.99 7.57
C ARG A 21 -7.82 9.99 8.55
N ALA A 22 -7.83 10.98 9.43
CA ALA A 22 -6.93 11.06 10.57
C ALA A 22 -7.77 10.84 11.84
N ASP A 23 -7.72 9.64 12.39
CA ASP A 23 -8.47 9.29 13.60
C ASP A 23 -7.81 9.91 14.84
N SER A 24 -6.49 10.11 14.81
CA SER A 24 -5.75 10.88 15.82
C SER A 24 -4.45 11.43 15.25
N LYS A 25 -3.70 12.22 16.05
CA LYS A 25 -2.36 12.72 15.68
C LYS A 25 -1.36 11.64 15.26
N ARG A 26 -1.60 10.38 15.62
CA ARG A 26 -0.72 9.24 15.32
C ARG A 26 -1.41 8.12 14.52
N LEU A 27 -2.69 8.27 14.20
CA LEU A 27 -3.46 7.22 13.51
C LEU A 27 -4.10 7.78 12.25
N TYR A 28 -3.55 7.35 11.12
CA TYR A 28 -3.96 7.74 9.78
C TYR A 28 -4.44 6.49 9.04
N TYR A 29 -5.59 6.58 8.40
CA TYR A 29 -6.16 5.52 7.60
C TYR A 29 -6.45 6.02 6.18
N GLY A 30 -6.01 5.24 5.19
CA GLY A 30 -6.22 5.52 3.78
C GLY A 30 -6.71 4.28 3.05
N ARG A 31 -7.67 4.46 2.14
CA ARG A 31 -8.21 3.40 1.29
C ARG A 31 -8.20 3.85 -0.16
N PHE A 32 -7.57 3.05 -1.01
CA PHE A 32 -7.36 3.36 -2.43
C PHE A 32 -7.91 2.23 -3.30
N ILE A 33 -8.37 2.57 -4.50
CA ILE A 33 -8.80 1.62 -5.53
C ILE A 33 -7.93 1.82 -6.77
N LEU A 34 -7.54 0.70 -7.38
CA LEU A 34 -6.80 0.64 -8.64
C LEU A 34 -7.59 -0.23 -9.63
N SER A 35 -7.90 0.30 -10.81
CA SER A 35 -8.66 -0.42 -11.83
C SER A 35 -8.50 0.22 -13.22
N PRO A 36 -8.71 -0.52 -14.32
CA PRO A 36 -8.95 -1.96 -14.39
C PRO A 36 -7.65 -2.77 -14.31
N LEU A 37 -7.75 -4.02 -13.83
CA LEU A 37 -6.63 -4.96 -13.73
C LEU A 37 -6.98 -6.27 -14.43
N MET A 38 -5.98 -6.94 -15.01
CA MET A 38 -6.13 -8.27 -15.57
C MET A 38 -6.24 -9.33 -14.47
N LYS A 39 -6.83 -10.49 -14.78
CA LYS A 39 -6.90 -11.66 -13.87
C LYS A 39 -5.48 -11.99 -13.36
N GLY A 40 -5.31 -12.04 -12.04
CA GLY A 40 -4.02 -12.29 -11.36
C GLY A 40 -3.08 -11.08 -11.23
N GLN A 41 -3.30 -9.99 -11.97
CA GLN A 41 -2.46 -8.78 -11.85
C GLN A 41 -2.63 -8.09 -10.49
N ALA A 42 -3.84 -8.12 -9.94
CA ALA A 42 -4.14 -7.57 -8.63
C ALA A 42 -3.33 -8.26 -7.51
N ASP A 43 -3.13 -9.57 -7.61
CA ASP A 43 -2.35 -10.32 -6.62
C ASP A 43 -0.87 -9.91 -6.67
N THR A 44 -0.29 -9.84 -7.87
CA THR A 44 1.09 -9.39 -8.07
C THR A 44 1.31 -7.98 -7.53
N ILE A 45 0.42 -7.04 -7.88
CA ILE A 45 0.52 -5.65 -7.40
C ILE A 45 0.31 -5.59 -5.88
N GLY A 46 -0.66 -6.31 -5.34
CA GLY A 46 -0.96 -6.33 -3.92
C GLY A 46 0.20 -6.89 -3.09
N ILE A 47 0.83 -7.98 -3.55
CA ILE A 47 2.02 -8.56 -2.91
C ILE A 47 3.20 -7.58 -2.98
N ALA A 48 3.45 -6.98 -4.14
CA ALA A 48 4.53 -6.00 -4.31
C ALA A 48 4.34 -4.79 -3.40
N MET A 49 3.14 -4.19 -3.39
CA MET A 49 2.81 -3.06 -2.51
C MET A 49 2.94 -3.43 -1.04
N ARG A 50 2.41 -4.58 -0.60
CA ARG A 50 2.53 -5.01 0.79
C ARG A 50 3.99 -5.12 1.23
N ARG A 51 4.86 -5.68 0.38
CA ARG A 51 6.29 -5.82 0.67
C ARG A 51 6.99 -4.47 0.73
N ALA A 52 6.80 -3.62 -0.27
CA ALA A 52 7.42 -2.29 -0.33
C ALA A 52 6.96 -1.42 0.85
N LEU A 53 5.66 -1.38 1.14
CA LEU A 53 5.11 -0.56 2.22
C LEU A 53 5.60 -0.98 3.61
N LEU A 54 5.88 -2.28 3.82
CA LEU A 54 6.35 -2.79 5.12
C LEU A 54 7.88 -2.81 5.26
N GLY A 55 8.62 -2.86 4.14
CA GLY A 55 10.07 -3.08 4.16
C GLY A 55 10.90 -1.91 3.65
N GLU A 56 10.36 -1.07 2.78
CA GLU A 56 11.14 -0.06 2.04
C GLU A 56 10.79 1.38 2.44
N ILE A 57 9.70 1.58 3.20
CA ILE A 57 9.34 2.92 3.68
C ILE A 57 10.35 3.35 4.75
N GLU A 58 11.07 4.42 4.45
CA GLU A 58 11.93 5.10 5.42
C GLU A 58 11.10 5.73 6.53
N GLY A 59 11.59 5.62 7.76
CA GLY A 59 10.95 6.21 8.93
C GLY A 59 11.99 6.74 9.91
N THR A 60 11.60 7.77 10.66
CA THR A 60 12.44 8.31 11.73
C THR A 60 12.19 7.53 13.02
N CYS A 61 13.27 7.08 13.65
CA CYS A 61 13.21 6.42 14.95
C CYS A 61 14.15 7.09 15.96
N ILE A 62 13.83 6.99 17.23
CA ILE A 62 14.73 7.39 18.31
C ILE A 62 15.79 6.29 18.45
N THR A 63 17.04 6.58 18.07
CA THR A 63 18.15 5.63 18.12
C THR A 63 18.92 5.66 19.46
N ARG A 64 18.77 6.75 20.23
CA ARG A 64 19.42 6.92 21.54
C ARG A 64 18.58 7.82 22.44
N ALA A 65 18.51 7.44 23.72
CA ALA A 65 18.03 8.29 24.79
C ALA A 65 19.08 8.36 25.91
N LYS A 66 19.34 9.56 26.45
CA LYS A 66 20.21 9.74 27.63
C LYS A 66 19.33 9.72 28.87
N LYS A 67 19.56 8.75 29.77
CA LYS A 67 18.91 8.74 31.09
C LYS A 67 19.67 9.66 32.03
N ILE A 68 18.94 10.47 32.78
CA ILE A 68 19.48 11.27 33.88
C ILE A 68 19.35 10.41 35.15
N PRO A 69 20.38 10.35 36.03
CA PRO A 69 20.26 9.60 37.28
C PRO A 69 19.08 10.12 38.10
N HIS A 70 18.26 9.19 38.60
CA HIS A 70 17.21 9.48 39.58
C HIS A 70 17.85 9.50 40.98
N GLU A 71 17.45 10.47 41.80
CA GLU A 71 17.84 10.62 43.21
C GLU A 71 17.23 9.54 44.11
#